data_AF-A0A7C2SM31-F1
#
_entry.id   AF-A0A7C2SM31-F1
#
_cell.length_a   1.000
_cell.length_b   1.000
_cell.length_c   1.000
_cell.angle_alpha   90.00
_cell.angle_beta   90.00
_cell.angle_gamma   90.00
#
_symmetry.space_group_name_H-M   'P 1'
#
loop_
_entity.id
_entity.type
_entity.pdbx_description
1 polymer ?
#
loop_
_entity_poly.entity_id
_entity_poly.type
_entity_poly.pdbx_seq_one_letter_code
_entity_poly.pdbx_strand_id
1 'polypeptide(L)'
;AALVINQFLEVYKDTGLKPKVWDPDKIAIILDHRVPAESSKTATNQKKIREFVTAQKIKKFHDIRGDEGGICHQILPESGYVLPGTVVVGTDSHTTSHGALGAFSFGIGATEMASVWTLGRVLNVVGEPVDERGPIVTKERWPIHREAPSFEEQSTTIEMFETGIKVIDLLEPYSKGGKTGLFGGAGVGKTVLIMELINNVALQHGGYSVFAGVGERTREGNDLWLEMQESGVIDPNDWRKSKAALIYGQMTEPPGARLRVGLSGLTVAEYFRDVEEQDVLLFIDNIFRFTQAGSEVSALLGRMPSAVGYQPNLATEMGELQERITSTKKGSITSVQAIYVPADDLTDPAPATTFAHLDATTVLSRQIAELGIYPAVDPLASTSRILDPHVVGEEHYRVAREVQRILQKYKELQDIIAILGIDELSEEDKLIVARARKIQRFLSQPFHVAEQFTGLKGKYVPIAETVRGFRMIVEGELDHIPEQAFYMKGTIDEVLEHAERLKAEVA
;
A
#
# COMPACT_ATOMS: atom_id res chain seq x y z
N ALA A 1 -33.95 0.70 -7.87
CA ALA A 1 -34.19 2.16 -7.67
C ALA A 1 -34.31 2.56 -6.19
N ALA A 2 -35.49 2.58 -5.53
CA ALA A 2 -35.65 3.21 -4.19
C ALA A 2 -34.72 2.68 -3.08
N LEU A 3 -34.44 1.37 -3.05
CA LEU A 3 -33.51 0.78 -2.08
C LEU A 3 -32.08 1.28 -2.26
N VAL A 4 -31.59 1.27 -3.51
CA VAL A 4 -30.28 1.82 -3.91
C VAL A 4 -30.17 3.30 -3.50
N ILE A 5 -31.21 4.09 -3.75
CA ILE A 5 -31.24 5.51 -3.38
C ILE A 5 -31.21 5.69 -1.85
N ASN A 6 -31.83 4.79 -1.07
CA ASN A 6 -31.71 4.84 0.38
C ASN A 6 -30.26 4.58 0.82
N GLN A 7 -29.65 3.50 0.33
CA GLN A 7 -28.28 3.11 0.68
C GLN A 7 -27.26 4.16 0.22
N PHE A 8 -27.42 4.70 -0.99
CA PHE A 8 -26.64 5.83 -1.49
C PHE A 8 -26.75 7.05 -0.57
N LEU A 9 -27.96 7.48 -0.21
CA LEU A 9 -28.15 8.62 0.70
C LEU A 9 -27.64 8.33 2.12
N GLU A 10 -27.60 7.06 2.53
CA GLU A 10 -27.06 6.59 3.81
C GLU A 10 -25.53 6.68 3.83
N VAL A 11 -24.84 6.31 2.74
CA VAL A 11 -23.39 6.54 2.58
C VAL A 11 -23.01 8.02 2.74
N TYR A 12 -23.88 8.96 2.32
CA TYR A 12 -23.63 10.40 2.51
C TYR A 12 -24.06 10.97 3.86
N LYS A 13 -24.87 10.24 4.64
CA LYS A 13 -25.61 10.77 5.80
C LYS A 13 -24.70 11.34 6.89
N ASP A 14 -23.61 10.64 7.18
CA ASP A 14 -22.67 10.99 8.25
C ASP A 14 -21.40 11.70 7.73
N THR A 15 -21.29 11.91 6.41
CA THR A 15 -20.13 12.56 5.75
C THR A 15 -20.22 14.09 5.70
N GLY A 16 -21.41 14.66 5.92
CA GLY A 16 -21.67 16.10 5.75
C GLY A 16 -21.66 16.60 4.30
N LEU A 17 -21.38 15.74 3.32
CA LEU A 17 -21.38 16.08 1.90
C LEU A 17 -22.79 16.10 1.32
N LYS A 18 -22.99 16.89 0.25
CA LYS A 18 -24.22 16.81 -0.56
C LYS A 18 -24.17 15.56 -1.44
N PRO A 19 -25.15 14.64 -1.37
CA PRO A 19 -25.16 13.44 -2.19
C PRO A 19 -25.12 13.80 -3.68
N LYS A 20 -24.12 13.28 -4.41
CA LYS A 20 -23.97 13.54 -5.85
C LYS A 20 -23.54 12.28 -6.60
N VAL A 21 -24.31 11.93 -7.62
CA VAL A 21 -24.05 10.79 -8.52
C VAL A 21 -22.90 11.09 -9.48
N TRP A 22 -22.02 10.10 -9.73
CA TRP A 22 -20.83 10.19 -10.58
C TRP A 22 -21.10 10.75 -11.97
N ASP A 23 -21.93 10.05 -12.75
CA ASP A 23 -22.28 10.40 -14.12
C ASP A 23 -23.79 10.19 -14.37
N PRO A 24 -24.60 11.27 -14.27
CA PRO A 24 -26.04 11.22 -14.51
C PRO A 24 -26.44 10.85 -15.95
N ASP A 25 -25.51 10.86 -16.91
CA ASP A 25 -25.76 10.45 -18.30
C ASP A 25 -25.47 8.96 -18.54
N LYS A 26 -24.74 8.29 -17.63
CA LYS A 26 -24.54 6.83 -17.66
C LYS A 26 -25.62 6.04 -16.91
N ILE A 27 -26.32 6.67 -15.97
CA ILE A 27 -27.33 6.00 -15.15
C ILE A 27 -28.71 6.12 -15.77
N ALA A 28 -29.38 4.97 -15.94
CA ALA A 28 -30.78 4.88 -16.31
C ALA A 28 -31.62 4.46 -15.09
N ILE A 29 -32.75 5.12 -14.87
CA ILE A 29 -33.70 4.79 -13.81
C ILE A 29 -35.07 4.59 -14.46
N ILE A 30 -35.64 3.40 -14.28
CA ILE A 30 -36.95 3.01 -14.81
C ILE A 30 -37.89 2.72 -13.63
N LEU A 31 -39.15 3.14 -13.74
CA LEU A 31 -40.23 2.81 -12.80
C LEU A 31 -41.17 1.77 -13.39
N ASP A 32 -40.78 0.49 -13.28
CA ASP A 32 -41.49 -0.66 -13.84
C ASP A 32 -42.23 -1.53 -12.77
N HIS A 33 -41.76 -1.53 -11.53
CA HIS A 33 -42.32 -2.36 -10.45
C HIS A 33 -43.33 -1.63 -9.55
N ARG A 34 -44.45 -2.32 -9.25
CA ARG A 34 -45.59 -1.86 -8.42
C ARG A 34 -46.22 -0.57 -8.95
N VAL A 35 -46.76 -0.71 -10.16
CA VAL A 35 -47.32 0.36 -10.99
C VAL A 35 -48.74 -0.05 -11.42
N PRO A 36 -49.79 0.75 -11.14
CA PRO A 36 -49.81 1.97 -10.31
C PRO A 36 -49.48 1.69 -8.83
N ALA A 37 -49.28 2.74 -8.04
CA ALA A 37 -48.88 2.60 -6.64
C ALA A 37 -49.98 1.99 -5.75
N GLU A 38 -49.85 0.70 -5.44
CA GLU A 38 -50.79 -0.11 -4.62
C GLU A 38 -50.94 0.36 -3.16
N SER A 39 -50.03 1.19 -2.65
CA SER A 39 -50.03 1.63 -1.26
C SER A 39 -49.37 3.00 -1.08
N SER A 40 -49.67 3.68 0.04
CA SER A 40 -49.01 4.93 0.44
C SER A 40 -47.48 4.79 0.51
N LYS A 41 -46.96 3.64 0.98
CA LYS A 41 -45.51 3.35 1.01
C LYS A 41 -44.92 3.28 -0.40
N THR A 42 -45.63 2.64 -1.34
CA THR A 42 -45.24 2.59 -2.76
C THR A 42 -45.23 3.99 -3.39
N ALA A 43 -46.26 4.80 -3.11
CA ALA A 43 -46.37 6.17 -3.61
C ALA A 43 -45.23 7.08 -3.09
N THR A 44 -44.89 7.00 -1.80
CA THR A 44 -43.74 7.72 -1.22
C THR A 44 -42.42 7.32 -1.85
N ASN A 45 -42.20 6.02 -2.10
CA ASN A 45 -40.99 5.54 -2.77
C ASN A 45 -40.87 6.08 -4.21
N GLN A 46 -41.95 6.05 -4.99
CA GLN A 46 -41.97 6.62 -6.35
C GLN A 46 -41.73 8.14 -6.32
N LYS A 47 -42.28 8.87 -5.35
CA LYS A 47 -42.01 10.30 -5.16
C LYS A 47 -40.52 10.55 -4.88
N LYS A 48 -39.92 9.80 -3.95
CA LYS A 48 -38.49 9.90 -3.61
C LYS A 48 -37.58 9.64 -4.82
N ILE A 49 -37.92 8.68 -5.68
CA ILE A 49 -37.16 8.40 -6.91
C ILE A 49 -37.18 9.62 -7.86
N ARG A 50 -38.36 10.22 -8.08
CA ARG A 50 -38.50 11.42 -8.94
C ARG A 50 -37.70 12.60 -8.39
N GLU A 51 -37.81 12.87 -7.09
CA GLU A 51 -37.06 13.93 -6.41
C GLU A 51 -35.54 13.72 -6.54
N PHE A 52 -35.08 12.48 -6.39
CA PHE A 52 -33.66 12.11 -6.56
C PHE A 52 -33.19 12.33 -8.00
N VAL A 53 -33.93 11.83 -9.00
CA VAL A 53 -33.62 12.02 -10.43
C VAL A 53 -33.48 13.50 -10.77
N THR A 54 -34.43 14.33 -10.32
CA THR A 54 -34.39 15.79 -10.54
C THR A 54 -33.19 16.44 -9.84
N ALA A 55 -32.90 16.07 -8.59
CA ALA A 55 -31.77 16.62 -7.83
C ALA A 55 -30.41 16.24 -8.47
N GLN A 56 -30.30 15.01 -8.98
CA GLN A 56 -29.07 14.47 -9.60
C GLN A 56 -28.93 14.79 -11.09
N LYS A 57 -29.96 15.38 -11.72
CA LYS A 57 -30.01 15.67 -13.16
C LYS A 57 -29.84 14.44 -14.06
N ILE A 58 -30.37 13.29 -13.63
CA ILE A 58 -30.33 12.04 -14.40
C ILE A 58 -31.26 12.18 -15.60
N LYS A 59 -30.72 12.07 -16.83
CA LYS A 59 -31.49 12.29 -18.06
C LYS A 59 -32.25 11.06 -18.53
N LYS A 60 -31.71 9.86 -18.31
CA LYS A 60 -32.29 8.57 -18.72
C LYS A 60 -33.32 8.08 -17.69
N PHE A 61 -34.36 8.87 -17.45
CA PHE A 61 -35.42 8.53 -16.50
C PHE A 61 -36.73 8.22 -17.20
N HIS A 62 -37.26 7.01 -16.97
CA HIS A 62 -38.53 6.56 -17.52
C HIS A 62 -39.56 6.47 -16.40
N ASP A 63 -40.52 7.39 -16.41
CA ASP A 63 -41.64 7.42 -15.48
C ASP A 63 -42.85 6.64 -16.03
N ILE A 64 -43.76 6.31 -15.13
CA ILE A 64 -45.05 5.65 -15.33
C ILE A 64 -46.03 6.47 -16.19
N ARG A 65 -45.75 7.76 -16.41
CA ARG A 65 -46.72 8.74 -16.89
C ARG A 65 -46.45 9.13 -18.34
N GLY A 66 -47.26 8.59 -19.25
CA GLY A 66 -47.21 8.90 -20.69
C GLY A 66 -46.65 7.74 -21.50
N ASP A 67 -46.29 8.02 -22.75
CA ASP A 67 -45.88 7.01 -23.74
C ASP A 67 -44.43 6.50 -23.54
N GLU A 68 -43.72 6.98 -22.52
CA GLU A 68 -42.32 6.63 -22.20
C GLU A 68 -42.17 5.56 -21.10
N GLY A 69 -43.28 5.02 -20.60
CA GLY A 69 -43.33 4.01 -19.53
C GLY A 69 -43.30 2.56 -20.04
N GLY A 70 -42.75 1.64 -19.25
CA GLY A 70 -42.51 0.25 -19.65
C GLY A 70 -41.58 -0.51 -18.70
N ILE A 71 -41.14 -1.71 -19.10
CA ILE A 71 -40.29 -2.59 -18.28
C ILE A 71 -38.82 -2.32 -18.57
N CYS A 72 -37.94 -2.32 -17.55
CA CYS A 72 -36.54 -1.90 -17.75
C CYS A 72 -35.80 -2.68 -18.85
N HIS A 73 -35.98 -4.00 -18.95
CA HIS A 73 -35.32 -4.85 -19.95
C HIS A 73 -35.86 -4.70 -21.39
N GLN A 74 -36.94 -3.93 -21.58
CA GLN A 74 -37.44 -3.52 -22.91
C GLN A 74 -36.97 -2.10 -23.24
N ILE A 75 -37.19 -1.16 -22.31
CA ILE A 75 -36.81 0.24 -22.46
C ILE A 75 -35.30 0.41 -22.70
N LEU A 76 -34.46 -0.31 -21.95
CA LEU A 76 -33.01 -0.18 -22.04
C LEU A 76 -32.47 -0.52 -23.45
N PRO A 77 -32.89 -1.63 -24.09
CA PRO A 77 -32.66 -1.88 -25.52
C PRO A 77 -33.36 -0.90 -26.47
N GLU A 78 -34.66 -0.67 -26.32
CA GLU A 78 -35.47 0.11 -27.27
C GLU A 78 -35.04 1.58 -27.35
N SER A 79 -34.57 2.14 -26.23
CA SER A 79 -34.01 3.50 -26.16
C SER A 79 -32.55 3.59 -26.61
N GLY A 80 -31.95 2.48 -27.08
CA GLY A 80 -30.56 2.40 -27.52
C GLY A 80 -29.53 2.58 -26.40
N TYR A 81 -29.91 2.38 -25.13
CA TYR A 81 -28.98 2.45 -24.00
C TYR A 81 -28.15 1.18 -23.83
N VAL A 82 -28.61 0.07 -24.41
CA VAL A 82 -27.92 -1.22 -24.46
C VAL A 82 -27.61 -1.54 -25.91
N LEU A 83 -26.31 -1.64 -26.24
CA LEU A 83 -25.81 -1.92 -27.58
C LEU A 83 -24.77 -3.07 -27.54
N PRO A 84 -24.50 -3.75 -28.67
CA PRO A 84 -23.43 -4.74 -28.74
C PRO A 84 -22.10 -4.19 -28.22
N GLY A 85 -21.41 -4.94 -27.36
CA GLY A 85 -20.15 -4.52 -26.73
C GLY A 85 -20.29 -3.60 -25.51
N THR A 86 -21.49 -3.20 -25.10
CA THR A 86 -21.68 -2.44 -23.85
C THR A 86 -21.58 -3.33 -22.61
N VAL A 87 -21.08 -2.77 -21.50
CA VAL A 87 -21.15 -3.41 -20.18
C VAL A 87 -22.38 -2.84 -19.45
N VAL A 88 -23.27 -3.71 -18.98
CA VAL A 88 -24.55 -3.31 -18.37
C VAL A 88 -24.69 -3.94 -17.00
N VAL A 89 -24.58 -3.12 -15.97
CA VAL A 89 -24.70 -3.51 -14.57
C VAL A 89 -26.04 -3.00 -14.03
N GLY A 90 -26.82 -3.87 -13.40
CA GLY A 90 -28.19 -3.54 -12.97
C GLY A 90 -28.59 -4.22 -11.67
N THR A 91 -29.60 -3.67 -10.97
CA THR A 91 -30.11 -4.23 -9.71
C THR A 91 -31.30 -5.16 -9.89
N ASP A 92 -31.60 -5.55 -11.12
CA ASP A 92 -32.68 -6.48 -11.46
C ASP A 92 -32.07 -7.79 -11.95
N SER A 93 -32.62 -8.92 -11.51
CA SER A 93 -32.08 -10.24 -11.84
C SER A 93 -32.07 -10.56 -13.34
N HIS A 94 -32.97 -9.95 -14.12
CA HIS A 94 -33.06 -10.19 -15.56
C HIS A 94 -32.16 -9.24 -16.37
N THR A 95 -31.32 -8.40 -15.74
CA THR A 95 -30.34 -7.56 -16.46
C THR A 95 -29.41 -8.39 -17.35
N THR A 96 -29.19 -9.67 -17.01
CA THR A 96 -28.48 -10.68 -17.82
C THR A 96 -29.10 -10.94 -19.19
N SER A 97 -30.38 -10.64 -19.40
CA SER A 97 -31.08 -10.81 -20.69
C SER A 97 -30.49 -9.95 -21.81
N HIS A 98 -29.86 -8.82 -21.48
CA HIS A 98 -29.15 -7.96 -22.43
C HIS A 98 -27.98 -8.66 -23.13
N GLY A 99 -27.49 -9.80 -22.62
CA GLY A 99 -26.53 -10.67 -23.30
C GLY A 99 -26.99 -11.13 -24.69
N ALA A 100 -28.31 -11.25 -24.90
CA ALA A 100 -28.88 -11.55 -26.22
C ALA A 100 -28.61 -10.46 -27.29
N LEU A 101 -28.24 -9.25 -26.86
CA LEU A 101 -27.88 -8.12 -27.72
C LEU A 101 -26.36 -7.97 -27.89
N GLY A 102 -25.57 -8.94 -27.41
CA GLY A 102 -24.11 -8.87 -27.43
C GLY A 102 -23.50 -7.91 -26.40
N ALA A 103 -24.26 -7.52 -25.37
CA ALA A 103 -23.76 -6.77 -24.22
C ALA A 103 -23.20 -7.71 -23.14
N PHE A 104 -22.17 -7.28 -22.40
CA PHE A 104 -21.72 -7.99 -21.20
C PHE A 104 -22.52 -7.51 -19.99
N SER A 105 -23.55 -8.26 -19.61
CA SER A 105 -24.57 -7.79 -18.67
C SER A 105 -24.79 -8.72 -17.48
N PHE A 106 -24.80 -8.17 -16.27
CA PHE A 106 -25.00 -8.94 -15.04
C PHE A 106 -25.72 -8.14 -13.94
N GLY A 107 -26.37 -8.86 -13.04
CA GLY A 107 -27.04 -8.29 -11.88
C GLY A 107 -26.09 -8.12 -10.69
N ILE A 108 -26.23 -7.02 -9.96
CA ILE A 108 -25.58 -6.80 -8.66
C ILE A 108 -26.62 -6.41 -7.59
N GLY A 109 -26.24 -6.52 -6.32
CA GLY A 109 -27.10 -6.09 -5.22
C GLY A 109 -27.26 -4.57 -5.16
N ALA A 110 -28.22 -4.13 -4.34
CA ALA A 110 -28.53 -2.71 -4.21
C ALA A 110 -27.43 -1.93 -3.46
N THR A 111 -26.68 -2.60 -2.57
CA THR A 111 -25.56 -2.05 -1.82
C THR A 111 -24.38 -1.75 -2.75
N GLU A 112 -24.03 -2.74 -3.57
CA GLU A 112 -22.93 -2.68 -4.53
C GLU A 112 -23.22 -1.60 -5.59
N MET A 113 -24.48 -1.49 -6.05
CA MET A 113 -24.90 -0.41 -6.94
C MET A 113 -24.81 0.98 -6.29
N ALA A 114 -25.02 1.08 -4.96
CA ALA A 114 -24.83 2.34 -4.25
C ALA A 114 -23.34 2.70 -4.14
N SER A 115 -22.45 1.71 -3.99
CA SER A 115 -20.99 1.91 -3.98
C SER A 115 -20.44 2.38 -5.34
N VAL A 116 -20.96 1.86 -6.47
CA VAL A 116 -20.67 2.32 -7.85
C VAL A 116 -21.14 3.76 -8.12
N TRP A 117 -21.77 4.41 -7.14
CA TRP A 117 -22.12 5.83 -7.22
C TRP A 117 -21.17 6.71 -6.36
N THR A 118 -20.09 6.17 -5.75
CA THR A 118 -19.26 6.85 -4.72
C THR A 118 -17.73 6.46 -4.66
N LEU A 119 -16.80 7.43 -4.79
CA LEU A 119 -15.35 7.42 -4.36
C LEU A 119 -14.32 6.54 -5.16
N GLY A 120 -13.01 6.88 -5.36
CA GLY A 120 -12.20 8.10 -5.07
C GLY A 120 -10.66 8.16 -5.35
N ARG A 121 -10.21 9.13 -6.19
CA ARG A 121 -8.91 9.30 -6.93
C ARG A 121 -7.91 8.13 -6.96
N VAL A 122 -8.01 7.36 -8.05
CA VAL A 122 -7.16 6.23 -8.45
C VAL A 122 -6.96 6.31 -9.95
N LEU A 123 -5.73 6.12 -10.44
CA LEU A 123 -5.39 6.17 -11.85
C LEU A 123 -5.09 4.77 -12.43
N ASN A 124 -5.47 4.54 -13.68
CA ASN A 124 -4.96 3.41 -14.46
C ASN A 124 -3.64 3.75 -15.19
N VAL A 125 -3.08 2.79 -15.91
CA VAL A 125 -1.83 2.93 -16.67
C VAL A 125 -1.80 4.11 -17.67
N VAL A 126 -2.94 4.49 -18.27
CA VAL A 126 -3.04 5.62 -19.23
C VAL A 126 -3.34 6.96 -18.56
N GLY A 127 -3.39 7.02 -17.23
CA GLY A 127 -3.69 8.23 -16.46
C GLY A 127 -5.17 8.63 -16.50
N GLU A 128 -6.06 7.68 -16.82
CA GLU A 128 -7.50 7.87 -16.64
C GLU A 128 -7.92 7.50 -15.22
N PRO A 129 -8.83 8.27 -14.61
CA PRO A 129 -9.35 7.96 -13.30
C PRO A 129 -10.34 6.79 -13.32
N VAL A 130 -10.02 5.73 -12.58
CA VAL A 130 -10.86 4.53 -12.39
C VAL A 130 -11.63 4.56 -11.08
N ASP A 131 -11.72 5.75 -10.48
CA ASP A 131 -12.20 5.99 -9.11
C ASP A 131 -13.55 6.68 -9.02
N GLU A 132 -14.21 6.96 -10.14
CA GLU A 132 -15.58 7.49 -10.12
C GLU A 132 -15.79 8.84 -9.35
N ARG A 133 -14.76 9.59 -8.91
CA ARG A 133 -14.88 11.03 -8.52
C ARG A 133 -14.67 11.99 -9.72
N GLY A 134 -14.99 11.55 -10.95
CA GLY A 134 -15.01 12.38 -12.16
C GLY A 134 -13.63 12.54 -12.85
N PRO A 135 -13.46 13.47 -13.80
CA PRO A 135 -12.20 13.63 -14.54
C PRO A 135 -11.07 14.24 -13.69
N ILE A 136 -9.80 14.01 -14.06
CA ILE A 136 -8.68 14.85 -13.58
C ILE A 136 -8.61 16.08 -14.50
N VAL A 137 -8.77 17.26 -13.92
CA VAL A 137 -8.48 18.54 -14.60
C VAL A 137 -7.01 18.86 -14.38
N THR A 138 -6.16 18.48 -15.34
CA THR A 138 -4.73 18.82 -15.35
C THR A 138 -4.42 19.91 -16.36
N LYS A 139 -3.37 20.69 -16.10
CA LYS A 139 -2.78 21.65 -17.06
C LYS A 139 -1.71 21.00 -17.94
N GLU A 140 -1.08 19.93 -17.46
CA GLU A 140 0.07 19.29 -18.10
C GLU A 140 -0.10 17.77 -18.16
N ARG A 141 0.59 17.14 -19.12
CA ARG A 141 0.69 15.69 -19.26
C ARG A 141 2.12 15.33 -19.61
N TRP A 142 2.71 14.40 -18.87
CA TRP A 142 4.10 13.97 -19.04
C TRP A 142 4.15 12.58 -19.70
N PRO A 143 5.14 12.29 -20.57
CA PRO A 143 5.31 10.97 -21.16
C PRO A 143 5.86 9.97 -20.12
N ILE A 144 5.36 8.74 -20.12
CA ILE A 144 5.83 7.70 -19.20
C ILE A 144 7.21 7.12 -19.56
N HIS A 145 7.61 7.28 -20.82
CA HIS A 145 8.93 6.93 -21.31
C HIS A 145 9.81 8.19 -21.32
N ARG A 146 10.83 8.18 -20.45
CA ARG A 146 11.83 9.24 -20.25
C ARG A 146 13.17 8.56 -20.00
N GLU A 147 14.27 9.25 -20.28
CA GLU A 147 15.60 8.79 -19.88
C GLU A 147 15.82 9.00 -18.38
N ALA A 148 16.78 8.25 -17.80
CA ALA A 148 17.21 8.45 -16.42
C ALA A 148 17.93 9.81 -16.27
N PRO A 149 17.91 10.44 -15.07
CA PRO A 149 18.67 11.65 -14.80
C PRO A 149 20.14 11.49 -15.15
N SER A 150 20.69 12.49 -15.84
CA SER A 150 22.09 12.49 -16.29
C SER A 150 23.05 12.49 -15.09
N PHE A 151 24.29 12.05 -15.32
CA PHE A 151 25.33 12.03 -14.28
C PHE A 151 25.58 13.41 -13.64
N GLU A 152 25.35 14.50 -14.38
CA GLU A 152 25.45 15.86 -13.86
C GLU A 152 24.27 16.28 -12.95
N GLU A 153 23.12 15.61 -13.04
CA GLU A 153 21.91 15.92 -12.27
C GLU A 153 21.81 15.13 -10.97
N GLN A 154 22.49 13.98 -10.87
CA GLN A 154 22.51 13.11 -9.70
C GLN A 154 23.17 13.80 -8.49
N SER A 155 22.66 13.52 -7.29
CA SER A 155 23.31 13.96 -6.05
C SER A 155 24.52 13.09 -5.72
N THR A 156 25.58 13.71 -5.18
CA THR A 156 26.74 13.01 -4.63
C THR A 156 26.68 12.83 -3.12
N THR A 157 25.65 13.37 -2.43
CA THR A 157 25.47 13.20 -0.99
C THR A 157 24.66 11.94 -0.71
N ILE A 158 25.20 11.06 0.14
CA ILE A 158 24.48 9.91 0.69
C ILE A 158 24.00 10.31 2.08
N GLU A 159 22.69 10.43 2.24
CA GLU A 159 22.04 10.80 3.50
C GLU A 159 21.12 9.67 3.94
N MET A 160 21.05 9.42 5.26
CA MET A 160 20.09 8.49 5.83
C MET A 160 18.69 9.13 5.85
N PHE A 161 17.69 8.32 5.51
CA PHE A 161 16.28 8.68 5.54
C PHE A 161 15.65 8.20 6.86
N GLU A 162 15.33 9.12 7.77
CA GLU A 162 14.68 8.78 9.05
C GLU A 162 13.24 8.30 8.82
N THR A 163 13.00 7.00 9.03
CA THR A 163 11.68 6.38 8.89
C THR A 163 10.82 6.50 10.15
N GLY A 164 11.46 6.72 11.31
CA GLY A 164 10.83 6.72 12.62
C GLY A 164 10.54 5.31 13.14
N ILE A 165 11.07 4.26 12.51
CA ILE A 165 10.82 2.84 12.82
C ILE A 165 12.12 2.21 13.29
N LYS A 166 12.19 1.87 14.58
CA LYS A 166 13.43 1.48 15.29
C LYS A 166 14.26 0.41 14.59
N VAL A 167 13.62 -0.66 14.11
CA VAL A 167 14.35 -1.78 13.48
C VAL A 167 14.95 -1.38 12.14
N ILE A 168 14.23 -0.57 11.35
CA ILE A 168 14.70 -0.07 10.07
C ILE A 168 15.85 0.91 10.31
N ASP A 169 15.58 1.95 11.10
CA ASP A 169 16.53 3.03 11.33
C ASP A 169 17.84 2.53 12.00
N LEU A 170 17.78 1.52 12.86
CA LEU A 170 18.99 0.96 13.48
C LEU A 170 19.77 0.01 12.56
N LEU A 171 19.12 -1.00 11.99
CA LEU A 171 19.80 -2.19 11.44
C LEU A 171 19.85 -2.23 9.92
N GLU A 172 18.91 -1.58 9.24
CA GLU A 172 18.82 -1.52 7.79
C GLU A 172 18.49 -0.09 7.30
N PRO A 173 19.23 0.93 7.76
CA PRO A 173 18.91 2.34 7.52
C PRO A 173 18.71 2.62 6.02
N TYR A 174 17.58 3.25 5.67
CA TYR A 174 17.26 3.58 4.28
C TYR A 174 18.06 4.80 3.82
N SER A 175 18.51 4.80 2.55
CA SER A 175 19.15 5.97 1.94
C SER A 175 18.15 6.88 1.25
N LYS A 176 18.38 8.18 1.33
CA LYS A 176 17.56 9.21 0.66
C LYS A 176 17.73 9.13 -0.86
N GLY A 177 16.64 8.87 -1.57
CA GLY A 177 16.64 8.53 -3.01
C GLY A 177 17.11 7.11 -3.33
N GLY A 178 17.28 6.27 -2.32
CA GLY A 178 17.69 4.88 -2.48
C GLY A 178 16.54 3.94 -2.88
N LYS A 179 16.92 2.69 -3.15
CA LYS A 179 15.99 1.62 -3.51
C LYS A 179 15.97 0.53 -2.43
N THR A 180 14.85 0.38 -1.74
CA THR A 180 14.65 -0.67 -0.72
C THR A 180 13.80 -1.79 -1.28
N GLY A 181 14.26 -3.04 -1.16
CA GLY A 181 13.46 -4.22 -1.44
C GLY A 181 12.74 -4.73 -0.20
N LEU A 182 11.41 -4.82 -0.25
CA LEU A 182 10.58 -5.38 0.82
C LEU A 182 10.20 -6.84 0.49
N PHE A 183 10.77 -7.77 1.24
CA PHE A 183 10.53 -9.20 1.12
C PHE A 183 9.58 -9.67 2.21
N GLY A 184 8.71 -10.63 1.90
CA GLY A 184 7.81 -11.21 2.89
C GLY A 184 6.62 -11.95 2.29
N GLY A 185 6.20 -13.01 2.98
CA GLY A 185 5.02 -13.79 2.61
C GLY A 185 3.70 -13.04 2.84
N ALA A 186 2.58 -13.73 2.64
CA ALA A 186 1.28 -13.24 3.08
C ALA A 186 1.18 -13.27 4.61
N GLY A 187 0.54 -12.26 5.21
CA GLY A 187 0.23 -12.19 6.65
C GLY A 187 1.31 -11.63 7.56
N VAL A 188 2.51 -11.26 7.05
CA VAL A 188 3.62 -10.74 7.88
C VAL A 188 3.61 -9.22 8.08
N GLY A 189 2.54 -8.52 7.69
CA GLY A 189 2.37 -7.08 7.93
C GLY A 189 2.94 -6.12 6.87
N LYS A 190 3.28 -6.58 5.65
CA LYS A 190 3.80 -5.72 4.56
C LYS A 190 2.98 -4.44 4.33
N THR A 191 1.66 -4.57 4.16
CA THR A 191 0.74 -3.45 3.92
C THR A 191 0.77 -2.44 5.06
N VAL A 192 0.75 -2.93 6.31
CA VAL A 192 0.78 -2.10 7.52
C VAL A 192 2.11 -1.33 7.62
N LEU A 193 3.23 -1.97 7.28
CA LEU A 193 4.55 -1.30 7.22
C LEU A 193 4.60 -0.22 6.13
N ILE A 194 4.07 -0.49 4.94
CA ILE A 194 3.97 0.48 3.85
C ILE A 194 3.13 1.70 4.28
N MET A 195 1.96 1.47 4.90
CA MET A 195 1.11 2.56 5.38
C MET A 195 1.76 3.38 6.50
N GLU A 196 2.48 2.74 7.44
CA GLU A 196 3.20 3.48 8.49
C GLU A 196 4.34 4.31 7.90
N LEU A 197 5.10 3.80 6.92
CA LEU A 197 6.11 4.56 6.20
C LEU A 197 5.51 5.79 5.49
N ILE A 198 4.36 5.63 4.81
CA ILE A 198 3.63 6.75 4.20
C ILE A 198 3.24 7.78 5.27
N ASN A 199 2.63 7.34 6.37
CA ASN A 199 2.19 8.21 7.46
C ASN A 199 3.35 8.96 8.12
N ASN A 200 4.46 8.29 8.40
CA ASN A 200 5.62 8.87 9.06
C ASN A 200 6.29 9.96 8.21
N VAL A 201 6.44 9.73 6.90
CA VAL A 201 6.97 10.72 5.96
C VAL A 201 6.02 11.89 5.78
N ALA A 202 4.72 11.60 5.70
CA ALA A 202 3.64 12.58 5.71
C ALA A 202 3.58 13.45 6.98
N LEU A 203 4.16 13.02 8.10
CA LEU A 203 4.18 13.75 9.37
C LEU A 203 5.44 14.61 9.54
N GLN A 204 6.63 14.10 9.18
CA GLN A 204 7.90 14.79 9.42
C GLN A 204 8.45 15.53 8.21
N HIS A 205 8.42 14.90 7.02
CA HIS A 205 9.08 15.43 5.82
C HIS A 205 8.15 16.24 4.92
N GLY A 206 6.84 16.18 5.15
CA GLY A 206 5.82 16.91 4.39
C GLY A 206 5.65 16.48 2.93
N GLY A 207 6.40 15.44 2.50
CA GLY A 207 6.42 14.94 1.13
C GLY A 207 5.21 14.08 0.77
N TYR A 208 4.96 13.98 -0.54
CA TYR A 208 3.94 13.10 -1.10
C TYR A 208 4.45 11.66 -1.25
N SER A 209 3.53 10.70 -1.16
CA SER A 209 3.76 9.30 -1.51
C SER A 209 3.05 8.93 -2.81
N VAL A 210 3.65 8.04 -3.59
CA VAL A 210 3.08 7.51 -4.82
C VAL A 210 3.09 5.99 -4.73
N PHE A 211 1.94 5.35 -4.92
CA PHE A 211 1.81 3.90 -4.89
C PHE A 211 1.51 3.39 -6.30
N ALA A 212 2.44 2.62 -6.86
CA ALA A 212 2.32 1.92 -8.13
C ALA A 212 1.98 0.44 -7.88
N GLY A 213 0.70 0.10 -7.97
CA GLY A 213 0.21 -1.27 -7.86
C GLY A 213 0.36 -2.03 -9.17
N VAL A 214 1.55 -2.59 -9.39
CA VAL A 214 1.96 -3.37 -10.56
C VAL A 214 1.50 -4.81 -10.43
N GLY A 215 0.48 -5.19 -11.22
CA GLY A 215 0.00 -6.57 -11.30
C GLY A 215 -0.54 -7.10 -9.97
N GLU A 216 -1.15 -6.23 -9.17
CA GLU A 216 -1.71 -6.57 -7.87
C GLU A 216 -3.16 -7.05 -7.93
N ARG A 217 -3.60 -7.73 -6.86
CA ARG A 217 -5.00 -8.18 -6.77
C ARG A 217 -5.92 -6.99 -6.55
N THR A 218 -7.00 -6.92 -7.32
CA THR A 218 -8.07 -5.92 -7.17
C THR A 218 -8.56 -5.78 -5.73
N ARG A 219 -8.69 -6.90 -5.00
CA ARG A 219 -9.04 -6.91 -3.57
C ARG A 219 -7.97 -6.20 -2.73
N GLU A 220 -6.70 -6.54 -2.89
CA GLU A 220 -5.62 -5.99 -2.06
C GLU A 220 -5.41 -4.49 -2.33
N GLY A 221 -5.58 -4.04 -3.59
CA GLY A 221 -5.60 -2.62 -3.93
C GLY A 221 -6.83 -1.85 -3.40
N ASN A 222 -8.00 -2.49 -3.36
CA ASN A 222 -9.20 -1.94 -2.73
C ASN A 222 -9.06 -1.82 -1.21
N ASP A 223 -8.58 -2.89 -0.56
CA ASP A 223 -8.40 -2.95 0.89
C ASP A 223 -7.39 -1.88 1.32
N LEU A 224 -6.23 -1.76 0.65
CA LEU A 224 -5.26 -0.69 0.88
C LEU A 224 -5.87 0.72 0.66
N TRP A 225 -6.71 0.90 -0.36
CA TRP A 225 -7.36 2.18 -0.63
C TRP A 225 -8.37 2.59 0.44
N LEU A 226 -9.07 1.62 1.04
CA LEU A 226 -9.96 1.83 2.19
C LEU A 226 -9.15 2.07 3.47
N GLU A 227 -8.14 1.26 3.76
CA GLU A 227 -7.24 1.44 4.91
C GLU A 227 -6.53 2.81 4.87
N MET A 228 -6.14 3.30 3.69
CA MET A 228 -5.60 4.66 3.52
C MET A 228 -6.64 5.78 3.79
N GLN A 229 -7.93 5.53 3.59
CA GLN A 229 -8.99 6.48 3.96
C GLN A 229 -9.27 6.46 5.46
N GLU A 230 -9.34 5.26 6.05
CA GLU A 230 -9.60 5.07 7.49
C GLU A 230 -8.44 5.59 8.37
N SER A 231 -7.20 5.47 7.89
CA SER A 231 -6.01 6.05 8.53
C SER A 231 -5.81 7.55 8.24
N GLY A 232 -6.60 8.15 7.35
CA GLY A 232 -6.50 9.58 7.00
C GLY A 232 -5.32 9.95 6.08
N VAL A 233 -4.62 8.97 5.51
CA VAL A 233 -3.58 9.17 4.49
C VAL A 233 -4.17 9.73 3.17
N ILE A 234 -5.37 9.27 2.81
CA ILE A 234 -6.18 9.77 1.70
C ILE A 234 -7.45 10.38 2.29
N ASP A 235 -7.65 11.69 2.14
CA ASP A 235 -8.90 12.33 2.56
C ASP A 235 -10.01 11.96 1.53
N PRO A 236 -11.13 11.35 1.96
CA PRO A 236 -12.19 10.94 1.05
C PRO A 236 -13.02 12.12 0.50
N ASN A 237 -12.91 13.29 1.12
CA ASN A 237 -13.72 14.48 0.84
C ASN A 237 -12.93 15.57 0.10
N ASP A 238 -11.63 15.71 0.38
CA ASP A 238 -10.75 16.72 -0.24
C ASP A 238 -9.40 16.13 -0.68
N TRP A 239 -9.27 15.82 -1.97
CA TRP A 239 -8.05 15.26 -2.57
C TRP A 239 -6.79 16.11 -2.38
N ARG A 240 -6.93 17.40 -2.02
CA ARG A 240 -5.78 18.29 -1.75
C ARG A 240 -5.12 18.03 -0.39
N LYS A 241 -5.80 17.30 0.49
CA LYS A 241 -5.29 16.88 1.81
C LYS A 241 -4.76 15.45 1.79
N SER A 242 -5.11 14.68 0.77
CA SER A 242 -4.52 13.36 0.53
C SER A 242 -3.02 13.48 0.31
N LYS A 243 -2.27 12.59 0.96
CA LYS A 243 -0.80 12.56 0.91
C LYS A 243 -0.26 11.42 0.05
N ALA A 244 -1.15 10.57 -0.47
CA ALA A 244 -0.82 9.47 -1.38
C ALA A 244 -1.55 9.60 -2.72
N ALA A 245 -0.87 9.28 -3.82
CA ALA A 245 -1.44 9.08 -5.15
C ALA A 245 -1.40 7.58 -5.51
N LEU A 246 -2.55 7.00 -5.90
CA LEU A 246 -2.65 5.58 -6.27
C LEU A 246 -2.72 5.40 -7.79
N ILE A 247 -1.82 4.60 -8.34
CA ILE A 247 -1.78 4.19 -9.74
C ILE A 247 -1.82 2.65 -9.77
N TYR A 248 -2.92 2.07 -10.26
CA TYR A 248 -3.10 0.62 -10.35
C TYR A 248 -3.04 0.12 -11.80
N GLY A 249 -2.47 -1.06 -11.96
CA GLY A 249 -2.48 -1.85 -13.20
C GLY A 249 -2.63 -3.32 -12.80
N GLN A 250 -3.87 -3.77 -12.64
CA GLN A 250 -4.20 -4.95 -11.83
C GLN A 250 -3.86 -6.28 -12.53
N MET A 251 -3.90 -7.40 -11.81
CA MET A 251 -3.74 -8.76 -12.40
C MET A 251 -4.71 -9.06 -13.54
N THR A 252 -5.90 -8.43 -13.53
CA THR A 252 -6.94 -8.54 -14.56
C THR A 252 -6.58 -7.80 -15.86
N GLU A 253 -5.60 -6.91 -15.84
CA GLU A 253 -5.18 -6.13 -17.00
C GLU A 253 -4.17 -6.90 -17.87
N PRO A 254 -4.17 -6.66 -19.20
CA PRO A 254 -3.23 -7.31 -20.11
C PRO A 254 -1.77 -6.99 -19.74
N PRO A 255 -0.81 -7.86 -20.08
CA PRO A 255 0.59 -7.67 -19.68
C PRO A 255 1.18 -6.36 -20.16
N GLY A 256 0.74 -5.81 -21.30
CA GLY A 256 1.16 -4.47 -21.75
C GLY A 256 0.83 -3.33 -20.77
N ALA A 257 -0.25 -3.43 -20.00
CA ALA A 257 -0.60 -2.46 -18.96
C ALA A 257 0.26 -2.65 -17.70
N ARG A 258 0.36 -3.90 -17.22
CA ARG A 258 1.21 -4.26 -16.08
C ARG A 258 2.69 -3.90 -16.29
N LEU A 259 3.20 -4.06 -17.52
CA LEU A 259 4.56 -3.70 -17.92
C LEU A 259 4.80 -2.17 -18.05
N ARG A 260 3.77 -1.34 -17.92
CA ARG A 260 3.87 0.12 -18.06
C ARG A 260 3.41 0.90 -16.83
N VAL A 261 2.56 0.33 -15.98
CA VAL A 261 2.01 1.05 -14.82
C VAL A 261 3.07 1.49 -13.81
N GLY A 262 4.16 0.73 -13.63
CA GLY A 262 5.30 1.16 -12.82
C GLY A 262 5.95 2.45 -13.33
N LEU A 263 6.04 2.61 -14.66
CA LEU A 263 6.53 3.85 -15.29
C LEU A 263 5.51 5.00 -15.14
N SER A 264 4.20 4.71 -15.18
CA SER A 264 3.15 5.70 -14.95
C SER A 264 3.22 6.25 -13.52
N GLY A 265 3.35 5.39 -12.51
CA GLY A 265 3.57 5.80 -11.12
C GLY A 265 4.87 6.56 -10.92
N LEU A 266 5.97 6.07 -11.50
CA LEU A 266 7.26 6.77 -11.46
C LEU A 266 7.19 8.17 -12.08
N THR A 267 6.46 8.36 -13.18
CA THR A 267 6.31 9.67 -13.82
C THR A 267 5.56 10.68 -12.94
N VAL A 268 4.64 10.20 -12.09
CA VAL A 268 4.00 11.03 -11.06
C VAL A 268 5.00 11.41 -9.96
N ALA A 269 5.84 10.48 -9.52
CA ALA A 269 6.90 10.76 -8.54
C ALA A 269 7.98 11.72 -9.10
N GLU A 270 8.37 11.57 -10.37
CA GLU A 270 9.29 12.47 -11.06
C GLU A 270 8.76 13.90 -11.16
N TYR A 271 7.45 14.11 -11.33
CA TYR A 271 6.88 15.46 -11.31
C TYR A 271 7.08 16.12 -9.94
N PHE A 272 6.80 15.41 -8.85
CA PHE A 272 7.04 15.92 -7.49
C PHE A 272 8.53 16.17 -7.20
N ARG A 273 9.44 15.34 -7.74
CA ARG A 273 10.89 15.54 -7.63
C ARG A 273 11.40 16.72 -8.46
N ASP A 274 11.00 16.83 -9.73
CA ASP A 274 11.64 17.69 -10.73
C ASP A 274 10.96 19.06 -10.89
N VAL A 275 9.69 19.20 -10.47
CA VAL A 275 8.88 20.42 -10.61
C VAL A 275 8.52 21.02 -9.25
N GLU A 276 8.07 20.20 -8.30
CA GLU A 276 7.74 20.67 -6.93
C GLU A 276 8.97 20.68 -6.01
N GLU A 277 10.11 20.10 -6.44
CA GLU A 277 11.39 20.06 -5.72
C GLU A 277 11.26 19.42 -4.32
N GLN A 278 10.56 18.28 -4.26
CA GLN A 278 10.24 17.57 -3.01
C GLN A 278 10.89 16.18 -2.93
N ASP A 279 10.97 15.68 -1.69
CA ASP A 279 11.30 14.30 -1.38
C ASP A 279 10.03 13.44 -1.42
N VAL A 280 10.09 12.35 -2.20
CA VAL A 280 8.93 11.53 -2.57
C VAL A 280 9.19 10.08 -2.17
N LEU A 281 8.20 9.44 -1.54
CA LEU A 281 8.20 7.98 -1.41
C LEU A 281 7.50 7.34 -2.62
N LEU A 282 8.18 6.43 -3.31
CA LEU A 282 7.59 5.60 -4.37
C LEU A 282 7.46 4.15 -3.92
N PHE A 283 6.24 3.68 -3.76
CA PHE A 283 5.94 2.28 -3.49
C PHE A 283 5.67 1.54 -4.79
N ILE A 284 6.35 0.41 -5.00
CA ILE A 284 6.10 -0.48 -6.14
C ILE A 284 5.74 -1.86 -5.59
N ASP A 285 4.45 -2.20 -5.57
CA ASP A 285 3.97 -3.55 -5.28
C ASP A 285 3.31 -4.10 -6.55
N ASN A 286 3.85 -5.06 -7.29
CA ASN A 286 5.08 -5.82 -7.04
C ASN A 286 6.05 -5.71 -8.21
N ILE A 287 7.34 -5.43 -7.96
CA ILE A 287 8.35 -5.29 -9.02
C ILE A 287 8.56 -6.60 -9.80
N PHE A 288 8.32 -7.77 -9.19
CA PHE A 288 8.33 -9.04 -9.91
C PHE A 288 7.25 -9.12 -10.99
N ARG A 289 6.08 -8.49 -10.78
CA ARG A 289 4.97 -8.49 -11.76
C ARG A 289 5.27 -7.63 -12.99
N PHE A 290 6.12 -6.61 -12.86
CA PHE A 290 6.69 -5.89 -14.01
C PHE A 290 7.52 -6.84 -14.87
N THR A 291 8.46 -7.57 -14.26
CA THR A 291 9.27 -8.58 -14.94
C THR A 291 8.43 -9.69 -15.59
N GLN A 292 7.45 -10.23 -14.86
CA GLN A 292 6.53 -11.26 -15.38
C GLN A 292 5.78 -10.76 -16.63
N ALA A 293 5.23 -9.55 -16.57
CA ALA A 293 4.55 -8.93 -17.71
C ALA A 293 5.51 -8.71 -18.91
N GLY A 294 6.79 -8.43 -18.64
CA GLY A 294 7.84 -8.32 -19.65
C GLY A 294 8.11 -9.65 -20.37
N SER A 295 8.22 -10.76 -19.63
CA SER A 295 8.31 -12.11 -20.21
C SER A 295 7.08 -12.44 -21.06
N GLU A 296 5.87 -12.17 -20.58
CA GLU A 296 4.62 -12.38 -21.33
C GLU A 296 4.60 -11.59 -22.66
N VAL A 297 4.91 -10.29 -22.64
CA VAL A 297 4.98 -9.45 -23.86
C VAL A 297 6.10 -9.93 -24.79
N SER A 298 7.27 -10.28 -24.26
CA SER A 298 8.41 -10.77 -25.05
C SER A 298 8.09 -12.07 -25.79
N ALA A 299 7.38 -12.99 -25.15
CA ALA A 299 6.92 -14.23 -25.77
C ALA A 299 5.92 -13.95 -26.92
N LEU A 300 4.95 -13.05 -26.70
CA LEU A 300 3.99 -12.64 -27.73
C LEU A 300 4.65 -11.91 -28.92
N LEU A 301 5.77 -11.22 -28.70
CA LEU A 301 6.59 -10.60 -29.75
C LEU A 301 7.49 -11.60 -30.50
N GLY A 302 7.47 -12.90 -30.16
CA GLY A 302 8.28 -13.93 -30.81
C GLY A 302 9.79 -13.81 -30.53
N ARG A 303 10.19 -13.09 -29.46
CA ARG A 303 11.59 -13.02 -29.04
C ARG A 303 12.00 -14.37 -28.45
N MET A 304 13.23 -14.80 -28.73
CA MET A 304 13.78 -16.00 -28.08
C MET A 304 13.89 -15.76 -26.56
N PRO A 305 13.36 -16.66 -25.71
CA PRO A 305 13.47 -16.53 -24.26
C PRO A 305 14.91 -16.75 -23.79
N SER A 306 15.24 -16.11 -22.66
CA SER A 306 16.50 -16.26 -21.94
C SER A 306 16.40 -17.37 -20.88
N ALA A 307 17.35 -17.41 -19.94
CA ALA A 307 17.33 -18.28 -18.78
C ALA A 307 15.96 -18.26 -18.06
N VAL A 308 15.48 -19.43 -17.65
CA VAL A 308 14.22 -19.65 -16.92
C VAL A 308 12.95 -19.15 -17.67
N GLY A 309 13.06 -18.70 -18.93
CA GLY A 309 11.93 -18.21 -19.73
C GLY A 309 11.70 -16.70 -19.69
N TYR A 310 12.60 -15.93 -19.04
CA TYR A 310 12.51 -14.47 -19.02
C TYR A 310 12.85 -13.83 -20.37
N GLN A 311 12.46 -12.57 -20.55
CA GLN A 311 12.77 -11.80 -21.74
C GLN A 311 14.29 -11.53 -21.86
N PRO A 312 14.87 -11.55 -23.07
CA PRO A 312 16.31 -11.34 -23.27
C PRO A 312 16.77 -9.91 -22.91
N ASN A 313 15.84 -8.95 -22.85
CA ASN A 313 16.08 -7.57 -22.47
C ASN A 313 15.73 -7.24 -21.00
N LEU A 314 15.63 -8.24 -20.12
CA LEU A 314 15.23 -8.09 -18.72
C LEU A 314 16.06 -7.03 -17.98
N ALA A 315 17.39 -7.12 -18.08
CA ALA A 315 18.30 -6.18 -17.42
C ALA A 315 18.12 -4.73 -17.91
N THR A 316 17.84 -4.54 -19.20
CA THR A 316 17.60 -3.22 -19.78
C THR A 316 16.26 -2.64 -19.34
N GLU A 317 15.17 -3.43 -19.38
CA GLU A 317 13.84 -2.98 -18.91
C GLU A 317 13.83 -2.68 -17.41
N MET A 318 14.55 -3.46 -16.60
CA MET A 318 14.73 -3.18 -15.18
C MET A 318 15.54 -1.89 -14.99
N GLY A 319 16.67 -1.73 -15.69
CA GLY A 319 17.49 -0.52 -15.63
C GLY A 319 16.75 0.76 -16.03
N GLU A 320 15.95 0.72 -17.11
CA GLU A 320 15.12 1.86 -17.56
C GLU A 320 14.13 2.33 -16.49
N LEU A 321 13.62 1.43 -15.64
CA LEU A 321 12.75 1.76 -14.52
C LEU A 321 13.55 2.19 -13.28
N GLN A 322 14.58 1.43 -12.91
CA GLN A 322 15.34 1.62 -11.67
C GLN A 322 16.23 2.87 -11.71
N GLU A 323 16.91 3.18 -12.82
CA GLU A 323 17.88 4.28 -12.85
C GLU A 323 17.21 5.68 -12.87
N ARG A 324 15.92 5.73 -13.19
CA ARG A 324 15.07 6.93 -13.01
C ARG A 324 14.71 7.20 -11.55
N ILE A 325 14.71 6.16 -10.70
CA ILE A 325 14.53 6.26 -9.25
C ILE A 325 15.88 6.62 -8.64
N THR A 326 16.09 7.90 -8.32
CA THR A 326 17.34 8.41 -7.76
C THR A 326 17.15 9.80 -7.14
N SER A 327 18.10 10.21 -6.31
CA SER A 327 18.27 11.60 -5.83
C SER A 327 18.88 12.48 -6.91
N THR A 328 18.20 13.57 -7.26
CA THR A 328 18.75 14.64 -8.09
C THR A 328 19.07 15.86 -7.24
N LYS A 329 19.69 16.89 -7.84
CA LYS A 329 19.93 18.19 -7.18
C LYS A 329 18.66 18.96 -6.77
N LYS A 330 17.48 18.51 -7.20
CA LYS A 330 16.18 19.15 -6.92
C LYS A 330 15.39 18.47 -5.80
N GLY A 331 15.53 17.16 -5.65
CA GLY A 331 14.75 16.36 -4.73
C GLY A 331 15.08 14.89 -4.88
N SER A 332 14.45 14.03 -4.07
CA SER A 332 14.71 12.59 -4.07
C SER A 332 13.45 11.75 -4.30
N ILE A 333 13.62 10.59 -4.93
CA ILE A 333 12.59 9.53 -4.98
C ILE A 333 13.16 8.34 -4.24
N THR A 334 12.84 8.21 -2.95
CA THR A 334 13.16 7.01 -2.16
C THR A 334 12.11 5.95 -2.49
N SER A 335 12.51 4.77 -2.97
CA SER A 335 11.57 3.71 -3.33
C SER A 335 11.54 2.55 -2.35
N VAL A 336 10.35 2.02 -2.10
CA VAL A 336 10.12 0.79 -1.33
C VAL A 336 9.37 -0.18 -2.24
N GLN A 337 10.06 -1.22 -2.67
CA GLN A 337 9.62 -2.11 -3.74
C GLN A 337 9.36 -3.49 -3.15
N ALA A 338 8.10 -3.92 -3.13
CA ALA A 338 7.79 -5.27 -2.71
C ALA A 338 8.26 -6.26 -3.78
N ILE A 339 9.01 -7.29 -3.36
CA ILE A 339 9.61 -8.29 -4.24
C ILE A 339 9.05 -9.67 -3.90
N TYR A 340 8.40 -10.28 -4.88
CA TYR A 340 8.07 -11.70 -4.86
C TYR A 340 9.26 -12.52 -5.37
N VAL A 341 9.76 -13.44 -4.54
CA VAL A 341 10.78 -14.42 -4.92
C VAL A 341 10.06 -15.70 -5.40
N PRO A 342 10.19 -16.09 -6.67
CA PRO A 342 9.53 -17.29 -7.18
C PRO A 342 10.14 -18.55 -6.54
N ALA A 343 9.29 -19.42 -5.99
CA ALA A 343 9.69 -20.68 -5.34
C ALA A 343 10.78 -20.53 -4.24
N ASP A 344 10.87 -19.35 -3.61
CA ASP A 344 11.92 -18.97 -2.64
C ASP A 344 13.36 -19.07 -3.21
N ASP A 345 13.53 -19.10 -4.54
CA ASP A 345 14.82 -19.12 -5.22
C ASP A 345 15.37 -17.72 -5.50
N LEU A 346 16.35 -17.30 -4.69
CA LEU A 346 17.06 -16.03 -4.84
C LEU A 346 17.98 -15.99 -6.08
N THR A 347 18.23 -17.14 -6.73
CA THR A 347 19.06 -17.24 -7.94
C THR A 347 18.27 -17.08 -9.23
N ASP A 348 16.93 -16.97 -9.16
CA ASP A 348 16.09 -16.63 -10.31
C ASP A 348 16.54 -15.28 -10.93
N PRO A 349 16.64 -15.16 -12.27
CA PRO A 349 17.06 -13.93 -12.94
C PRO A 349 16.29 -12.65 -12.56
N ALA A 350 15.01 -12.75 -12.20
CA ALA A 350 14.17 -11.60 -11.85
C ALA A 350 14.58 -10.94 -10.51
N PRO A 351 14.58 -11.63 -9.36
CA PRO A 351 15.13 -11.07 -8.13
C PRO A 351 16.63 -10.78 -8.27
N ALA A 352 17.44 -11.64 -8.91
CA ALA A 352 18.88 -11.43 -9.07
C ALA A 352 19.21 -10.12 -9.81
N THR A 353 18.47 -9.78 -10.87
CA THR A 353 18.62 -8.50 -11.57
C THR A 353 18.14 -7.33 -10.70
N THR A 354 17.05 -7.51 -9.95
CA THR A 354 16.51 -6.46 -9.07
C THR A 354 17.49 -6.13 -7.93
N PHE A 355 18.10 -7.15 -7.30
CA PHE A 355 19.07 -7.01 -6.20
C PHE A 355 20.26 -6.10 -6.55
N ALA A 356 20.73 -6.11 -7.81
CA ALA A 356 21.82 -5.24 -8.25
C ALA A 356 21.52 -3.75 -8.02
N HIS A 357 20.26 -3.35 -8.18
CA HIS A 357 19.82 -1.96 -8.02
C HIS A 357 19.43 -1.60 -6.58
N LEU A 358 19.25 -2.55 -5.65
CA LEU A 358 18.79 -2.27 -4.29
C LEU A 358 19.91 -1.79 -3.36
N ASP A 359 19.64 -0.74 -2.60
CA ASP A 359 20.52 -0.20 -1.55
C ASP A 359 20.23 -0.79 -0.17
N ALA A 360 18.98 -1.19 0.09
CA ALA A 360 18.57 -1.86 1.31
C ALA A 360 17.59 -3.02 1.03
N THR A 361 17.53 -3.99 1.94
CA THR A 361 16.69 -5.19 1.82
C THR A 361 16.03 -5.51 3.16
N THR A 362 14.72 -5.29 3.24
CA THR A 362 13.89 -5.55 4.41
C THR A 362 13.21 -6.90 4.30
N VAL A 363 13.56 -7.84 5.17
CA VAL A 363 13.04 -9.21 5.14
C VAL A 363 12.03 -9.40 6.26
N LEU A 364 10.75 -9.53 5.93
CA LEU A 364 9.70 -9.81 6.92
C LEU A 364 9.52 -11.32 7.12
N SER A 365 9.76 -11.78 8.35
CA SER A 365 9.73 -13.20 8.73
C SER A 365 8.44 -13.59 9.42
N ARG A 366 7.83 -14.70 8.98
CA ARG A 366 6.66 -15.29 9.65
C ARG A 366 6.96 -15.72 11.08
N GLN A 367 8.16 -16.25 11.34
CA GLN A 367 8.56 -16.70 12.68
C GLN A 367 8.53 -15.54 13.69
N ILE A 368 8.86 -14.32 13.25
CA ILE A 368 8.84 -13.11 14.10
C ILE A 368 7.40 -12.63 14.31
N ALA A 369 6.57 -12.67 13.28
CA ALA A 369 5.14 -12.37 13.39
C ALA A 369 4.40 -13.35 14.34
N GLU A 370 4.76 -14.64 14.32
CA GLU A 370 4.21 -15.68 15.22
C GLU A 370 4.61 -15.46 16.70
N LEU A 371 5.73 -14.79 16.97
CA LEU A 371 6.11 -14.33 18.32
C LEU A 371 5.33 -13.07 18.79
N GLY A 372 4.44 -12.54 17.95
CA GLY A 372 3.68 -11.30 18.19
C GLY A 372 4.51 -10.03 17.98
N ILE A 373 5.67 -10.11 17.34
CA ILE A 373 6.59 -8.98 17.18
C ILE A 373 6.28 -8.26 15.86
N TYR A 374 5.82 -7.01 15.97
CA TYR A 374 5.51 -6.13 14.84
C TYR A 374 6.29 -4.81 14.94
N PRO A 375 6.88 -4.31 13.84
CA PRO A 375 6.94 -4.93 12.51
C PRO A 375 7.78 -6.21 12.50
N ALA A 376 7.42 -7.18 11.66
CA ALA A 376 7.99 -8.53 11.67
C ALA A 376 9.33 -8.65 10.91
N VAL A 377 10.18 -7.63 11.00
CA VAL A 377 11.49 -7.55 10.31
C VAL A 377 12.47 -8.53 10.93
N ASP A 378 13.18 -9.29 10.09
CA ASP A 378 14.30 -10.14 10.49
C ASP A 378 15.58 -9.30 10.61
N PRO A 379 16.12 -9.11 11.84
CA PRO A 379 17.27 -8.23 12.10
C PRO A 379 18.62 -8.80 11.62
N LEU A 380 18.66 -10.07 11.17
CA LEU A 380 19.86 -10.74 10.68
C LEU A 380 19.82 -10.99 9.17
N ALA A 381 18.63 -11.18 8.59
CA ALA A 381 18.45 -11.30 7.14
C ALA A 381 18.30 -9.95 6.42
N SER A 382 17.89 -8.90 7.13
CA SER A 382 17.76 -7.55 6.55
C SER A 382 19.10 -6.81 6.51
N THR A 383 19.34 -6.02 5.47
CA THR A 383 20.66 -5.38 5.22
C THR A 383 20.52 -4.00 4.57
N SER A 384 21.52 -3.14 4.74
CA SER A 384 21.63 -1.86 4.02
C SER A 384 23.08 -1.55 3.67
N ARG A 385 23.30 -0.99 2.47
CA ARG A 385 24.60 -0.48 2.00
C ARG A 385 25.10 0.70 2.82
N ILE A 386 24.20 1.49 3.41
CA ILE A 386 24.58 2.70 4.16
C ILE A 386 24.80 2.46 5.66
N LEU A 387 24.73 1.21 6.13
CA LEU A 387 25.18 0.85 7.47
C LEU A 387 26.73 0.81 7.52
N ASP A 388 27.34 1.98 7.35
CA ASP A 388 28.78 2.24 7.34
C ASP A 388 29.09 3.42 8.28
N PRO A 389 30.15 3.35 9.12
CA PRO A 389 30.47 4.39 10.09
C PRO A 389 30.72 5.78 9.48
N HIS A 390 31.07 5.88 8.19
CA HIS A 390 31.23 7.17 7.50
C HIS A 390 29.90 7.84 7.12
N VAL A 391 28.79 7.08 7.11
CA VAL A 391 27.46 7.58 6.71
C VAL A 391 26.53 7.74 7.93
N VAL A 392 26.37 6.69 8.75
CA VAL A 392 25.52 6.73 9.95
C VAL A 392 26.26 7.16 11.22
N GLY A 393 27.58 7.28 11.16
CA GLY A 393 28.43 7.59 12.30
C GLY A 393 28.84 6.35 13.12
N GLU A 394 30.01 6.46 13.76
CA GLU A 394 30.62 5.39 14.56
C GLU A 394 29.72 4.86 15.69
N GLU A 395 28.97 5.74 16.37
CA GLU A 395 28.12 5.31 17.48
C GLU A 395 26.97 4.41 17.02
N HIS A 396 26.23 4.84 15.99
CA HIS A 396 25.14 4.08 15.38
C HIS A 396 25.66 2.75 14.85
N TYR A 397 26.74 2.78 14.07
CA TYR A 397 27.35 1.58 13.51
C TYR A 397 27.77 0.57 14.59
N ARG A 398 28.46 1.04 15.64
CA ARG A 398 28.89 0.20 16.78
C ARG A 398 27.69 -0.45 17.48
N VAL A 399 26.64 0.32 17.77
CA VAL A 399 25.44 -0.20 18.46
C VAL A 399 24.69 -1.21 17.57
N ALA A 400 24.52 -0.93 16.28
CA ALA A 400 23.88 -1.84 15.33
C ALA A 400 24.65 -3.17 15.19
N ARG A 401 25.98 -3.12 15.08
CA ARG A 401 26.84 -4.32 15.03
C ARG A 401 26.79 -5.15 16.31
N GLU A 402 26.71 -4.51 17.48
CA GLU A 402 26.56 -5.22 18.75
C GLU A 402 25.18 -5.88 18.91
N VAL A 403 24.12 -5.20 18.47
CA VAL A 403 22.77 -5.80 18.39
C VAL A 403 22.78 -7.02 17.47
N GLN A 404 23.38 -6.94 16.29
CA GLN A 404 23.52 -8.08 15.38
C GLN A 404 24.33 -9.23 16.01
N ARG A 405 25.45 -8.93 16.70
CA ARG A 405 26.29 -9.94 17.38
C ARG A 405 25.53 -10.70 18.47
N ILE A 406 24.78 -9.98 19.31
CA ILE A 406 23.98 -10.58 20.39
C ILE A 406 22.85 -11.44 19.83
N LEU A 407 22.15 -10.97 18.78
CA LEU A 407 21.07 -11.72 18.14
C LEU A 407 21.57 -12.96 17.38
N GLN A 408 22.73 -12.87 16.72
CA GLN A 408 23.38 -14.00 16.06
C GLN A 408 23.78 -15.09 17.07
N LYS A 409 24.48 -14.73 18.16
CA LYS A 409 24.84 -15.70 19.21
C LYS A 409 23.59 -16.27 19.90
N TYR A 410 22.52 -15.48 20.08
CA TYR A 410 21.26 -16.01 20.58
C TYR A 410 20.64 -17.06 19.65
N LYS A 411 20.68 -16.85 18.34
CA LYS A 411 20.20 -17.83 17.34
C LYS A 411 20.99 -19.14 17.39
N GLU A 412 22.30 -19.08 17.58
CA GLU A 412 23.15 -20.27 17.79
C GLU A 412 22.82 -21.01 19.10
N LEU A 413 22.46 -20.28 20.16
CA LEU A 413 22.06 -20.85 21.45
C LEU A 413 20.62 -21.41 21.43
N GLN A 414 19.74 -21.01 20.50
CA GLN A 414 18.36 -21.48 20.46
C GLN A 414 18.25 -23.01 20.28
N ASP A 415 19.08 -23.61 19.42
CA ASP A 415 19.10 -25.06 19.21
C ASP A 415 19.54 -25.82 20.48
N ILE A 416 20.52 -25.27 21.21
CA ILE A 416 20.99 -25.82 22.49
C ILE A 416 19.89 -25.73 23.55
N ILE A 417 19.24 -24.56 23.67
CA ILE A 417 18.13 -24.31 24.59
C ILE A 417 16.95 -25.26 24.32
N ALA A 418 16.65 -25.55 23.05
CA ALA A 418 15.56 -26.43 22.66
C ALA A 418 15.80 -27.91 23.05
N ILE A 419 17.06 -28.33 23.19
CA ILE A 419 17.45 -29.71 23.51
C ILE A 419 17.75 -29.88 25.01
N LEU A 420 18.52 -28.97 25.61
CA LEU A 420 19.06 -29.09 26.97
C LEU A 420 18.36 -28.19 28.00
N GLY A 421 17.65 -27.15 27.56
CA GLY A 421 17.09 -26.12 28.43
C GLY A 421 18.05 -24.95 28.68
N ILE A 422 17.56 -23.92 29.37
CA ILE A 422 18.32 -22.68 29.64
C ILE A 422 19.30 -22.86 30.81
N ASP A 423 19.00 -23.74 31.76
CA ASP A 423 19.78 -23.90 32.99
C ASP A 423 21.18 -24.47 32.75
N GLU A 424 21.34 -25.28 31.69
CA GLU A 424 22.60 -25.90 31.24
C GLU A 424 23.55 -24.93 30.51
N LEU A 425 23.11 -23.69 30.23
CA LEU A 425 23.97 -22.66 29.63
C LEU A 425 24.95 -22.08 30.65
N SER A 426 26.08 -21.55 30.17
CA SER A 426 26.97 -20.74 31.00
C SER A 426 26.28 -19.45 31.47
N GLU A 427 26.70 -18.87 32.59
CA GLU A 427 26.12 -17.61 33.09
C GLU A 427 26.31 -16.43 32.11
N GLU A 428 27.38 -16.45 31.30
CA GLU A 428 27.60 -15.49 30.21
C GLU A 428 26.56 -15.69 29.08
N ASP A 429 26.30 -16.93 28.68
CA ASP A 429 25.32 -17.25 27.64
C ASP A 429 23.89 -16.97 28.11
N LYS A 430 23.57 -17.23 29.39
CA LYS A 430 22.29 -16.83 30.01
C LYS A 430 22.08 -15.31 29.95
N LEU A 431 23.12 -14.52 30.25
CA LEU A 431 23.07 -13.06 30.15
C LEU A 431 22.83 -12.61 28.70
N ILE A 432 23.50 -13.24 27.74
CA ILE A 432 23.35 -12.95 26.30
C ILE A 432 21.93 -13.30 25.83
N VAL A 433 21.36 -14.44 26.24
CA VAL A 433 19.97 -14.82 25.97
C VAL A 433 18.99 -13.80 26.56
N ALA A 434 19.21 -13.36 27.80
CA ALA A 434 18.35 -12.35 28.45
C ALA A 434 18.39 -11.00 27.72
N ARG A 435 19.59 -10.52 27.33
CA ARG A 435 19.74 -9.30 26.52
C ARG A 435 19.13 -9.44 25.13
N ALA A 436 19.36 -10.57 24.45
CA ALA A 436 18.81 -10.84 23.13
C ALA A 436 17.28 -10.83 23.10
N ARG A 437 16.62 -11.43 24.10
CA ARG A 437 15.15 -11.36 24.23
C ARG A 437 14.63 -9.95 24.44
N LYS A 438 15.31 -9.14 25.27
CA LYS A 438 14.96 -7.71 25.44
C LYS A 438 15.11 -6.93 24.15
N ILE A 439 16.22 -7.11 23.42
CA ILE A 439 16.45 -6.53 22.10
C ILE A 439 15.34 -6.94 21.13
N GLN A 440 15.04 -8.25 21.04
CA GLN A 440 14.02 -8.78 20.13
C GLN A 440 12.64 -8.19 20.43
N ARG A 441 12.27 -8.02 21.70
CA ARG A 441 11.03 -7.34 22.11
C ARG A 441 11.09 -5.83 21.86
N PHE A 442 12.22 -5.16 22.10
CA PHE A 442 12.37 -3.72 21.91
C PHE A 442 12.40 -3.28 20.44
N LEU A 443 12.70 -4.19 19.51
CA LEU A 443 12.51 -3.96 18.07
C LEU A 443 11.03 -3.82 17.68
N SER A 444 10.09 -4.29 18.51
CA SER A 444 8.65 -4.03 18.30
C SER A 444 8.27 -2.58 18.57
N GLN A 445 7.26 -2.09 17.83
CA GLN A 445 6.83 -0.69 17.89
C GLN A 445 5.33 -0.57 17.56
N PRO A 446 4.54 0.18 18.35
CA PRO A 446 3.16 0.47 17.99
C PRO A 446 3.12 1.49 16.85
N PHE A 447 2.50 1.10 15.74
CA PHE A 447 2.31 1.94 14.55
C PHE A 447 1.02 2.77 14.65
N HIS A 448 1.03 3.99 14.13
CA HIS A 448 -0.14 4.87 14.10
C HIS A 448 -1.26 4.28 13.26
N VAL A 449 -0.93 3.72 12.10
CA VAL A 449 -1.91 3.06 11.22
C VAL A 449 -2.49 1.77 11.83
N ALA A 450 -1.84 1.23 12.88
CA ALA A 450 -2.28 0.04 13.60
C ALA A 450 -3.00 0.33 14.93
N GLU A 451 -3.23 1.60 15.29
CA GLU A 451 -3.88 1.98 16.56
C GLU A 451 -5.30 1.41 16.67
N GLN A 452 -6.04 1.33 15.56
CA GLN A 452 -7.39 0.75 15.53
C GLN A 452 -7.41 -0.77 15.82
N PHE A 453 -6.39 -1.51 15.40
CA PHE A 453 -6.29 -2.96 15.60
C PHE A 453 -5.67 -3.35 16.95
N THR A 454 -4.73 -2.54 17.43
CA THR A 454 -3.95 -2.83 18.64
C THR A 454 -4.50 -2.15 19.91
N GLY A 455 -5.26 -1.07 19.76
CA GLY A 455 -5.66 -0.18 20.87
C GLY A 455 -4.50 0.59 21.50
N LEU A 456 -3.28 0.47 20.96
CA LEU A 456 -2.08 1.16 21.43
C LEU A 456 -1.81 2.37 20.55
N LYS A 457 -1.53 3.52 21.17
CA LYS A 457 -1.18 4.74 20.44
C LYS A 457 0.10 4.55 19.64
N GLY A 458 0.06 4.96 18.38
CA GLY A 458 1.22 4.99 17.50
C GLY A 458 2.37 5.81 18.09
N LYS A 459 3.61 5.42 17.75
CA LYS A 459 4.84 6.08 18.20
C LYS A 459 5.80 6.26 17.04
N TYR A 460 6.20 7.51 16.80
CA TYR A 460 7.36 7.84 15.99
C TYR A 460 8.60 7.85 16.89
N VAL A 461 9.69 7.16 16.52
CA VAL A 461 10.91 7.09 17.32
C VAL A 461 12.10 7.64 16.53
N PRO A 462 12.67 8.80 16.89
CA PRO A 462 13.85 9.35 16.20
C PRO A 462 15.08 8.45 16.28
N ILE A 463 16.02 8.60 15.36
CA ILE A 463 17.28 7.82 15.30
C ILE A 463 18.07 7.96 16.61
N ALA A 464 18.20 9.18 17.15
CA ALA A 464 18.96 9.44 18.36
C ALA A 464 18.39 8.69 19.60
N GLU A 465 17.06 8.62 19.71
CA GLU A 465 16.37 7.85 20.76
C GLU A 465 16.53 6.33 20.56
N THR A 466 16.50 5.89 19.29
CA THR A 466 16.73 4.50 18.92
C THR A 466 18.14 4.06 19.32
N VAL A 467 19.17 4.78 18.85
CA VAL A 467 20.58 4.47 19.17
C VAL A 467 20.83 4.53 20.67
N ARG A 468 20.30 5.53 21.40
CA ARG A 468 20.39 5.60 22.87
C ARG A 468 19.78 4.37 23.53
N GLY A 469 18.56 4.01 23.15
CA GLY A 469 17.83 2.89 23.74
C GLY A 469 18.53 1.56 23.56
N PHE A 470 19.00 1.26 22.34
CA PHE A 470 19.75 0.02 22.09
C PHE A 470 21.15 0.04 22.72
N ARG A 471 21.84 1.19 22.79
CA ARG A 471 23.12 1.35 23.51
C ARG A 471 23.00 0.90 24.97
N MET A 472 22.00 1.40 25.69
CA MET A 472 21.77 1.06 27.11
C MET A 472 21.48 -0.44 27.33
N ILE A 473 20.89 -1.13 26.34
CA ILE A 473 20.64 -2.57 26.39
C ILE A 473 21.93 -3.37 26.13
N VAL A 474 22.72 -3.00 25.11
CA VAL A 474 23.96 -3.74 24.79
C VAL A 474 25.07 -3.51 25.81
N GLU A 475 25.16 -2.30 26.39
CA GLU A 475 26.12 -1.96 27.46
C GLU A 475 25.70 -2.51 28.84
N GLY A 476 24.45 -2.97 29.00
CA GLY A 476 23.98 -3.75 30.16
C GLY A 476 23.29 -2.94 31.27
N GLU A 477 23.10 -1.64 31.10
CA GLU A 477 22.46 -0.76 32.09
C GLU A 477 21.06 -1.25 32.49
N LEU A 478 20.36 -1.90 31.55
CA LEU A 478 18.98 -2.36 31.69
C LEU A 478 18.84 -3.87 31.96
N ASP A 479 19.92 -4.53 32.41
CA ASP A 479 19.90 -5.96 32.73
C ASP A 479 18.89 -6.32 33.84
N HIS A 480 18.64 -5.39 34.76
CA HIS A 480 17.69 -5.53 35.87
C HIS A 480 16.21 -5.33 35.48
N ILE A 481 15.91 -4.86 34.26
CA ILE A 481 14.55 -4.62 33.77
C ILE A 481 13.94 -5.90 33.17
N PRO A 482 12.68 -6.27 33.48
CA PRO A 482 12.05 -7.48 32.94
C PRO A 482 11.77 -7.39 31.43
N GLU A 483 11.84 -8.52 30.71
CA GLU A 483 11.64 -8.61 29.25
C GLU A 483 10.30 -8.00 28.78
N GLN A 484 9.24 -8.16 29.57
CA GLN A 484 7.90 -7.65 29.27
C GLN A 484 7.83 -6.10 29.21
N ALA A 485 8.77 -5.41 29.87
CA ALA A 485 8.81 -3.95 29.85
C ALA A 485 9.03 -3.41 28.42
N PHE A 486 9.82 -4.12 27.61
CA PHE A 486 10.32 -3.71 26.29
C PHE A 486 9.32 -3.92 25.14
N TYR A 487 8.23 -4.66 25.36
CA TYR A 487 7.28 -5.02 24.30
C TYR A 487 6.33 -3.85 23.96
N MET A 488 6.18 -3.57 22.66
CA MET A 488 5.30 -2.55 22.08
C MET A 488 5.45 -1.15 22.73
N LYS A 489 6.69 -0.69 22.91
CA LYS A 489 7.03 0.67 23.37
C LYS A 489 7.67 1.50 22.27
N GLY A 490 7.60 2.82 22.40
CA GLY A 490 8.37 3.76 21.59
C GLY A 490 9.83 3.83 22.05
N THR A 491 10.14 4.86 22.83
CA THR A 491 11.50 5.15 23.37
C THR A 491 11.85 4.28 24.58
N ILE A 492 13.10 4.38 25.03
CA ILE A 492 13.59 3.66 26.21
C ILE A 492 12.98 4.17 27.52
N ASP A 493 12.55 5.43 27.56
CA ASP A 493 11.95 6.03 28.76
C ASP A 493 10.56 5.41 29.04
N GLU A 494 9.81 5.08 27.99
CA GLU A 494 8.53 4.33 28.11
C GLU A 494 8.73 2.90 28.64
N VAL A 495 9.89 2.29 28.38
CA VAL A 495 10.26 0.99 28.96
C VAL A 495 10.49 1.12 30.46
N LEU A 496 11.21 2.15 30.89
CA LEU A 496 11.46 2.43 32.31
C LEU A 496 10.16 2.76 33.05
N GLU A 497 9.30 3.62 32.50
CA GLU A 497 7.97 3.88 33.07
C GLU A 497 7.13 2.60 33.20
N HIS A 498 7.16 1.73 32.19
CA HIS A 498 6.42 0.47 32.22
C HIS A 498 6.99 -0.51 33.25
N ALA A 499 8.31 -0.56 33.40
CA ALA A 499 8.98 -1.38 34.41
C ALA A 499 8.62 -0.93 35.84
N GLU A 500 8.53 0.37 36.12
CA GLU A 500 8.06 0.86 37.42
C GLU A 500 6.58 0.54 37.69
N ARG A 501 5.72 0.61 36.66
CA ARG A 501 4.31 0.16 36.80
C ARG A 501 4.22 -1.35 37.11
N LEU A 502 4.99 -2.18 36.40
CA LEU A 502 5.04 -3.62 36.66
C LEU A 502 5.56 -3.94 38.07
N LYS A 503 6.53 -3.18 38.61
CA LYS A 503 6.95 -3.30 40.01
C LYS A 503 5.82 -2.92 40.98
N ALA A 504 5.08 -1.85 40.68
CA ALA A 504 3.98 -1.36 41.52
C ALA A 504 2.70 -2.23 41.47
N GLU A 505 2.53 -3.07 40.45
CA GLU A 505 1.45 -4.07 40.37
C GLU A 505 1.77 -5.38 41.11
N VAL A 506 3.06 -5.64 41.38
CA VAL A 506 3.56 -6.85 42.07
C VAL A 506 3.81 -6.61 43.57
N ALA A 507 3.88 -5.34 44.00
CA ALA A 507 4.11 -4.89 45.38
C ALA A 507 2.80 -4.62 46.14
#